data_AF-A0A7V2AKZ6-F1
#
_entry.id   AF-A0A7V2AKZ6-F1
#
_cell.length_a   1.000
_cell.length_b   1.000
_cell.length_c   1.000
_cell.angle_alpha   90.00
_cell.angle_beta   90.00
_cell.angle_gamma   90.00
#
_symmetry.space_group_name_H-M   'P 1'
#
loop_
_entity.id
_entity.type
_entity.pdbx_description
1 polymer ?
#
loop_
_entity_poly.entity_id
_entity_poly.type
_entity_poly.pdbx_seq_one_letter_code
_entity_poly.pdbx_strand_id
1 'polypeptide(L)' 'MLRFILARLGVLIPTFLGASVVAFGFIRMIPGDPIEVLAGERG' A
#
# COMPACT_ATOMS: atom_id res chain seq x y z
N MET A 1 -22.89 -19.75 0.26
CA MET A 1 -22.16 -18.75 1.07
C MET A 1 -20.65 -18.76 0.77
N LEU A 2 -19.94 -19.87 0.96
CA LEU A 2 -18.47 -19.91 0.79
C LEU A 2 -17.97 -19.51 -0.62
N ARG A 3 -18.61 -19.99 -1.68
CA ARG A 3 -18.28 -19.61 -3.07
C ARG A 3 -18.46 -18.11 -3.34
N PHE A 4 -19.45 -17.49 -2.72
CA PHE A 4 -19.69 -16.05 -2.83
C PHE A 4 -18.59 -15.24 -2.13
N ILE A 5 -18.18 -15.67 -0.93
CA ILE A 5 -17.09 -15.05 -0.18
C ILE A 5 -15.77 -15.16 -0.96
N LEU A 6 -15.45 -16.35 -1.48
CA LEU A 6 -14.25 -16.58 -2.29
C LEU A 6 -14.23 -15.72 -3.57
N ALA A 7 -15.36 -15.60 -4.27
CA ALA A 7 -15.47 -14.72 -5.43
C ALA A 7 -15.27 -13.24 -5.07
N ARG A 8 -15.82 -12.80 -3.93
CA ARG A 8 -15.67 -11.42 -3.44
C ARG A 8 -14.22 -11.13 -3.03
N LEU A 9 -13.60 -12.04 -2.30
CA LEU A 9 -12.19 -11.95 -1.89
C LEU A 9 -11.25 -11.99 -3.10
N GLY A 10 -11.57 -12.78 -4.13
CA GLY A 10 -10.80 -12.85 -5.37
C GLY A 10 -10.73 -11.53 -6.13
N VAL A 11 -11.70 -10.63 -5.94
CA VAL A 11 -11.66 -9.26 -6.49
C VAL A 11 -11.10 -8.27 -5.47
N LEU A 12 -11.45 -8.41 -4.19
CA LEU A 12 -11.05 -7.50 -3.12
C LEU A 12 -9.54 -7.53 -2.87
N ILE A 13 -8.93 -8.72 -2.80
CA ILE A 13 -7.51 -8.88 -2.51
C ILE A 13 -6.64 -8.17 -3.56
N PRO A 14 -6.79 -8.43 -4.89
CA PRO A 14 -5.95 -7.77 -5.88
C PRO A 14 -6.21 -6.26 -5.99
N THR A 15 -7.45 -5.81 -5.80
CA THR A 15 -7.76 -4.36 -5.81
C THR A 15 -7.16 -3.65 -4.60
N PHE A 16 -7.26 -4.25 -3.40
CA PHE A 16 -6.65 -3.72 -2.19
C PHE A 16 -5.13 -3.70 -2.27
N LEU A 17 -4.51 -4.80 -2.73
CA LEU A 17 -3.06 -4.88 -2.91
C LEU A 17 -2.58 -3.89 -3.97
N GLY A 18 -3.27 -3.79 -5.11
CA GLY A 18 -2.95 -2.82 -6.15
C GLY A 18 -3.02 -1.38 -5.64
N ALA A 19 -4.10 -1.03 -4.95
CA ALA A 19 -4.25 0.29 -4.34
C ALA A 19 -3.16 0.57 -3.29
N SER A 20 -2.81 -0.42 -2.47
CA SER A 20 -1.75 -0.29 -1.46
C SER A 20 -0.40 -0.05 -2.12
N VAL A 21 0.00 -0.87 -3.10
CA VAL A 21 1.28 -0.71 -3.81
C VAL A 21 1.35 0.65 -4.49
N VAL A 22 0.26 1.11 -5.12
CA VAL A 22 0.20 2.43 -5.73
C VAL A 22 0.37 3.52 -4.67
N ALA A 23 -0.39 3.47 -3.58
CA ALA A 23 -0.33 4.47 -2.51
C ALA A 23 1.07 4.54 -1.88
N PHE A 24 1.64 3.40 -1.49
CA PHE A 24 2.98 3.34 -0.90
C PHE A 24 4.09 3.63 -1.90
N GLY A 25 3.91 3.26 -3.17
CA GLY A 25 4.80 3.63 -4.25
C GLY A 25 4.85 5.13 -4.46
N PHE A 26 3.68 5.79 -4.44
CA PHE A 26 3.60 7.25 -4.51
C PHE A 26 4.24 7.93 -3.32
N ILE A 27 4.00 7.45 -2.09
CA ILE A 27 4.69 7.96 -0.90
C ILE A 27 6.19 7.95 -1.15
N ARG A 28 6.75 6.78 -1.53
CA ARG A 28 8.20 6.60 -1.70
C ARG A 28 8.82 7.30 -2.91
N MET A 29 7.99 7.77 -3.84
CA MET A 29 8.43 8.60 -4.96
C MET A 29 8.55 10.08 -4.56
N ILE A 30 8.03 10.49 -3.39
CA ILE A 30 8.19 11.85 -2.89
C ILE A 30 9.62 12.01 -2.37
N PRO A 31 10.45 12.85 -3.01
CA PRO A 31 11.79 13.14 -2.50
C PRO A 31 11.68 13.92 -1.19
N GLY A 32 12.49 13.56 -0.18
CA GLY A 32 12.37 14.10 1.19
C GLY A 32 11.26 13.43 1.98
N ASP A 33 11.15 12.10 1.83
CA ASP A 33 10.12 11.27 2.42
C ASP A 33 9.95 11.57 3.92
N PRO A 34 8.72 11.63 4.47
CA PRO A 34 8.51 11.90 5.88
C PRO A 34 9.32 10.98 6.80
N ILE A 35 9.62 9.75 6.38
CA ILE A 35 10.51 8.81 7.09
C ILE A 35 11.96 9.33 7.15
N GLU A 36 12.47 9.88 6.06
CA GLU A 36 13.83 10.46 5.97
C GLU A 36 13.91 11.76 6.79
N VAL A 37 12.85 12.57 6.79
CA VAL A 37 12.75 13.79 7.62
C VAL A 37 12.54 13.45 9.11
N LEU A 38 11.79 12.41 9.43
CA LEU A 38 11.59 11.89 10.80
C LEU A 38 12.82 11.16 11.34
N ALA A 39 13.67 10.59 10.47
CA ALA A 39 14.93 9.97 10.86
C ALA A 39 15.90 10.98 11.46
N GLY A 40 15.80 12.27 11.09
CA GLY A 40 16.64 13.35 11.61
C GLY A 40 18.14 13.03 11.47
N GLU A 41 19.00 13.70 12.25
CA GLU A 41 20.48 13.57 12.17
C GLU A 41 21.05 12.21 12.66
N ARG A 42 20.23 11.16 12.76
CA ARG A 42 20.68 9.80 13.11
C ARG A 42 20.61 8.80 11.94
N GLY A 43 20.31 9.29 10.73
CA GLY A 43 20.46 8.57 9.46
C GLY A 43 21.77 8.92 8.79
#